data_AF-A0A4Q3AYR5-F1
#
_entry.id   AF-A0A4Q3AYR5-F1
#
_cell.length_a   1.000
_cell.length_b   1.000
_cell.length_c   1.000
_cell.angle_alpha   90.00
_cell.angle_beta   90.00
_cell.angle_gamma   90.00
#
_symmetry.space_group_name_H-M   'P 1'
#
loop_
_entity.id
_entity.type
_entity.pdbx_description
1 polymer ?
#
loop_
_entity_poly.entity_id
_entity_poly.type
_entity_poly.pdbx_seq_one_letter_code
_entity_poly.pdbx_strand_id
1 'polypeptide(L)'
;MKLNNFFSSLKAKFSSGSPAKRTIIKQHDVTDCGAACLASIAIHYGLDMPIARIRQYASTDKKGTNVLGLIEAATRLGFSAKGVKADYDNLFSIPLPVIAHVIQNNLPHYVVLYSIHSDYIEVMDPAYGEMQKLTHNEFRQKWTGVLLMLLPGDDFTAGTERISLEKRFLYLLLPHKSILIQVLIGAVFYTILGLSSSIFLQKIVDNVLPEGNTNLLNLMGTVMIIIILLQIFINYAKTLLTIKTGQQIDARLILGYYKHLLKLPQQFFDTMRVGEIISR
;
A
#
# COMPACT_ATOMS: atom_id res chain seq x y z
N MET A 1 0.20 43.61 3.70
CA MET A 1 -0.62 43.90 4.91
C MET A 1 -1.83 42.97 5.13
N LYS A 2 -2.20 42.03 4.22
CA LYS A 2 -3.33 41.08 4.41
C LYS A 2 -2.96 39.62 4.76
N LEU A 3 -1.67 39.24 4.73
CA LEU A 3 -1.23 37.86 5.05
C LEU A 3 -1.23 37.61 6.57
N ASN A 4 -0.67 38.52 7.37
CA ASN A 4 -0.42 38.30 8.81
C ASN A 4 -1.69 38.14 9.66
N ASN A 5 -2.80 38.78 9.29
CA ASN A 5 -4.07 38.67 10.03
C ASN A 5 -4.79 37.33 9.78
N PHE A 6 -4.64 36.74 8.60
CA PHE A 6 -5.16 35.41 8.29
C PHE A 6 -4.38 34.32 9.06
N PHE A 7 -3.06 34.46 9.14
CA PHE A 7 -2.20 33.45 9.78
C PHE A 7 -2.25 33.46 11.31
N SER A 8 -2.41 34.63 11.93
CA SER A 8 -2.52 34.73 13.40
C SER A 8 -3.83 34.14 13.93
N SER A 9 -4.96 34.34 13.24
CA SER A 9 -6.23 33.71 13.61
C SER A 9 -6.24 32.19 13.41
N LEU A 10 -5.50 31.66 12.41
CA LEU A 10 -5.42 30.21 12.16
C LEU A 10 -4.46 29.48 13.10
N LYS A 11 -3.33 30.10 13.48
CA LYS A 11 -2.38 29.52 14.46
C LYS A 11 -3.02 29.35 15.85
N ALA A 12 -3.96 30.23 16.21
CA ALA A 12 -4.74 30.15 17.44
C ALA A 12 -5.83 29.05 17.41
N LYS A 13 -6.37 28.72 16.23
CA LYS A 13 -7.46 27.73 16.09
C LYS A 13 -6.98 26.27 16.14
N PHE A 14 -5.69 26.01 15.93
CA PHE A 14 -5.12 24.66 15.82
C PHE A 14 -3.91 24.39 16.75
N SER A 15 -3.69 25.20 17.79
CA SER A 15 -2.64 24.94 18.79
C SER A 15 -2.98 23.79 19.77
N SER A 16 -4.09 23.07 19.56
CA SER A 16 -4.53 21.98 20.44
C SER A 16 -5.15 20.85 19.62
N GLY A 17 -4.36 19.83 19.25
CA GLY A 17 -4.93 18.62 18.64
C GLY A 17 -3.91 17.64 18.10
N SER A 18 -3.46 16.71 18.96
CA SER A 18 -2.70 15.47 18.66
C SER A 18 -1.29 15.64 18.09
N PRO A 19 -0.28 14.82 18.50
CA PRO A 19 1.05 14.88 17.92
C PRO A 19 0.98 14.61 16.41
N ALA A 20 1.39 15.62 15.63
CA ALA A 20 1.62 15.60 14.20
C ALA A 20 2.13 14.24 13.69
N LYS A 21 1.24 13.38 13.17
CA LYS A 21 1.66 12.08 12.62
C LYS A 21 2.36 12.33 11.29
N ARG A 22 3.69 12.25 11.30
CA ARG A 22 4.50 12.25 10.08
C ARG A 22 4.13 11.00 9.29
N THR A 23 3.60 11.20 8.08
CA THR A 23 3.08 10.09 7.28
C THR A 23 3.90 9.94 6.01
N ILE A 24 4.56 8.80 5.88
CA ILE A 24 5.34 8.44 4.71
C ILE A 24 4.40 7.79 3.69
N ILE A 25 4.36 8.32 2.47
CA ILE A 25 3.53 7.78 1.38
C ILE A 25 4.40 7.64 0.14
N LYS A 26 4.53 6.40 -0.35
CA LYS A 26 5.19 6.12 -1.62
C LYS A 26 4.20 6.29 -2.77
N GLN A 27 4.61 6.95 -3.84
CA GLN A 27 3.81 7.05 -5.06
C GLN A 27 3.70 5.69 -5.75
N HIS A 28 2.54 5.40 -6.34
CA HIS A 28 2.32 4.16 -7.08
C HIS A 28 2.82 4.29 -8.53
N ASP A 29 2.49 5.40 -9.18
CA ASP A 29 2.94 5.72 -10.53
C ASP A 29 3.88 6.94 -10.54
N VAL A 30 4.70 7.07 -11.58
CA VAL A 30 5.69 8.17 -11.71
C VAL A 30 5.06 9.57 -11.75
N THR A 31 3.77 9.66 -12.07
CA THR A 31 3.02 10.91 -12.17
C THR A 31 2.26 11.28 -10.89
N ASP A 32 2.28 10.42 -9.86
CA ASP A 32 1.46 10.54 -8.65
C ASP A 32 2.09 11.38 -7.53
N CYS A 33 3.29 11.94 -7.70
CA CYS A 33 4.02 12.62 -6.61
C CYS A 33 3.18 13.68 -5.87
N GLY A 34 2.43 14.52 -6.60
CA GLY A 34 1.52 15.51 -6.01
C GLY A 34 0.36 14.89 -5.24
N ALA A 35 -0.30 13.87 -5.79
CA ALA A 35 -1.39 13.16 -5.12
C ALA A 35 -0.91 12.41 -3.87
N ALA A 36 0.31 11.85 -3.91
CA ALA A 36 0.96 11.22 -2.77
C ALA A 36 1.32 12.23 -1.66
N CYS A 37 1.79 13.42 -2.03
CA CYS A 37 2.03 14.52 -1.08
C CYS A 37 0.74 14.95 -0.38
N LEU A 38 -0.34 15.13 -1.16
CA LEU A 38 -1.64 15.50 -0.61
C LEU A 38 -2.23 14.37 0.28
N ALA A 39 -2.06 13.09 -0.09
CA ALA A 39 -2.42 11.95 0.77
C ALA A 39 -1.66 11.99 2.11
N SER A 40 -0.36 12.27 2.07
CA SER A 40 0.49 12.35 3.27
C SER A 40 -0.01 13.42 4.23
N ILE A 41 -0.32 14.63 3.73
CA ILE A 41 -0.89 15.71 4.52
C ILE A 41 -2.33 15.41 4.97
N ALA A 42 -3.15 14.78 4.13
CA ALA A 42 -4.50 14.38 4.51
C ALA A 42 -4.47 13.44 5.73
N ILE A 43 -3.61 12.42 5.72
CA ILE A 43 -3.46 11.48 6.82
C ILE A 43 -2.89 12.17 8.07
N HIS A 44 -1.99 13.14 7.89
CA HIS A 44 -1.48 13.95 8.99
C HIS A 44 -2.60 14.66 9.77
N TYR A 45 -3.63 15.15 9.06
CA TYR A 45 -4.82 15.76 9.66
C TYR A 45 -5.94 14.75 9.98
N GLY A 46 -5.70 13.44 9.84
CA GLY A 46 -6.64 12.39 10.21
C GLY A 46 -7.60 11.92 9.10
N LEU A 47 -7.34 12.27 7.83
CA LEU A 47 -8.09 11.79 6.68
C LEU A 47 -7.28 10.77 5.85
N ASP A 48 -7.65 9.49 5.92
CA ASP A 48 -7.01 8.42 5.16
C ASP A 48 -7.78 8.09 3.87
N MET A 49 -7.27 8.61 2.75
CA MET A 49 -7.84 8.43 1.42
C MET A 49 -6.89 7.66 0.48
N PRO A 50 -7.42 6.80 -0.43
CA PRO A 50 -6.61 6.19 -1.48
C PRO A 50 -6.00 7.23 -2.43
N ILE A 51 -4.71 7.09 -2.76
CA ILE A 51 -4.01 7.97 -3.73
C ILE A 51 -4.76 8.04 -5.06
N ALA A 52 -5.33 6.92 -5.53
CA ALA A 52 -6.09 6.87 -6.78
C ALA A 52 -7.30 7.84 -6.79
N ARG A 53 -7.95 8.05 -5.64
CA ARG A 53 -9.08 8.99 -5.52
C ARG A 53 -8.60 10.44 -5.53
N ILE A 54 -7.50 10.71 -4.84
CA ILE A 54 -6.86 12.03 -4.85
C ILE A 54 -6.35 12.38 -6.26
N ARG A 55 -5.77 11.40 -6.97
CA ARG A 55 -5.34 11.53 -8.37
C ARG A 55 -6.48 11.98 -9.27
N GLN A 56 -7.66 11.38 -9.11
CA GLN A 56 -8.87 11.76 -9.86
C GLN A 56 -9.33 13.18 -9.51
N TYR A 57 -9.30 13.56 -8.24
CA TYR A 57 -9.65 14.93 -7.81
C TYR A 57 -8.65 15.97 -8.33
N ALA A 58 -7.37 15.61 -8.40
CA ALA A 58 -6.31 16.48 -8.88
C ALA A 58 -6.20 16.54 -10.40
N SER A 59 -7.02 15.76 -11.11
CA SER A 59 -6.97 15.61 -12.57
C SER A 59 -5.56 15.28 -13.08
N THR A 60 -4.81 14.46 -12.33
CA THR A 60 -3.46 14.06 -12.70
C THR A 60 -3.48 13.31 -14.02
N ASP A 61 -2.67 13.75 -14.98
CA ASP A 61 -2.60 13.16 -16.31
C ASP A 61 -1.26 12.46 -16.55
N LYS A 62 -0.94 12.18 -17.82
CA LYS A 62 0.30 11.51 -18.24
C LYS A 62 1.55 12.37 -18.03
N LYS A 63 1.40 13.69 -17.86
CA LYS A 63 2.46 14.68 -17.60
C LYS A 63 2.64 14.97 -16.11
N GLY A 64 1.66 14.64 -15.27
CA GLY A 64 1.73 14.79 -13.82
C GLY A 64 0.57 15.61 -13.27
N THR A 65 0.78 16.23 -12.10
CA THR A 65 -0.21 17.09 -11.45
C THR A 65 0.29 18.53 -11.41
N ASN A 66 -0.52 19.48 -11.86
CA ASN A 66 -0.19 20.89 -11.72
C ASN A 66 -0.67 21.45 -10.37
N VAL A 67 -0.18 22.63 -9.98
CA VAL A 67 -0.51 23.25 -8.68
C VAL A 67 -2.00 23.54 -8.54
N LEU A 68 -2.67 23.95 -9.64
CA LEU A 68 -4.10 24.23 -9.64
C LEU A 68 -4.91 22.97 -9.33
N GLY A 69 -4.60 21.85 -9.97
CA GLY A 69 -5.22 20.55 -9.72
C GLY A 69 -5.02 20.09 -8.28
N LEU A 70 -3.85 20.33 -7.67
CA LEU A 70 -3.64 20.05 -6.25
C LEU A 70 -4.51 20.93 -5.33
N ILE A 71 -4.68 22.22 -5.66
CA ILE A 71 -5.57 23.12 -4.92
C ILE A 71 -7.03 22.66 -5.03
N GLU A 72 -7.48 22.31 -6.24
CA GLU A 72 -8.82 21.79 -6.48
C GLU A 72 -9.06 20.48 -5.73
N ALA A 73 -8.10 19.56 -5.76
CA ALA A 73 -8.17 18.31 -5.02
C ALA A 73 -8.24 18.55 -3.52
N ALA A 74 -7.37 19.38 -2.98
CA ALA A 74 -7.36 19.72 -1.57
C ALA A 74 -8.69 20.35 -1.13
N THR A 75 -9.26 21.25 -1.94
CA THR A 75 -10.56 21.87 -1.68
C THR A 75 -11.68 20.83 -1.65
N ARG A 76 -11.68 19.85 -2.57
CA ARG A 76 -12.64 18.73 -2.57
C ARG A 76 -12.51 17.81 -1.35
N LEU A 77 -11.32 17.77 -0.73
CA LEU A 77 -11.07 17.04 0.53
C LEU A 77 -11.45 17.87 1.77
N GLY A 78 -11.97 19.08 1.60
CA GLY A 78 -12.33 19.99 2.70
C GLY A 78 -11.17 20.83 3.23
N PHE A 79 -9.99 20.82 2.59
CA PHE A 79 -8.89 21.70 2.96
C PHE A 79 -9.06 23.10 2.37
N SER A 80 -8.72 24.12 3.16
CA SER A 80 -8.39 25.45 2.63
C SER A 80 -6.96 25.43 2.07
N ALA A 81 -6.83 25.47 0.76
CA ALA A 81 -5.55 25.35 0.04
C ALA A 81 -5.14 26.67 -0.63
N LYS A 82 -3.84 27.02 -0.57
CA LYS A 82 -3.31 28.21 -1.27
C LYS A 82 -1.91 27.98 -1.81
N GLY A 83 -1.76 28.16 -3.12
CA GLY A 83 -0.45 28.24 -3.77
C GLY A 83 0.20 29.60 -3.51
N VAL A 84 1.47 29.60 -3.11
CA VAL A 84 2.25 30.82 -2.88
C VAL A 84 3.64 30.68 -3.47
N LYS A 85 4.19 31.81 -3.93
CA LYS A 85 5.60 31.94 -4.27
C LYS A 85 6.29 32.65 -3.12
N ALA A 86 7.34 32.06 -2.58
CA ALA A 86 8.07 32.57 -1.43
C ALA A 86 9.58 32.56 -1.70
N ASP A 87 10.26 33.53 -1.11
CA ASP A 87 11.72 33.52 -1.00
C ASP A 87 12.17 32.61 0.15
N TYR A 88 13.43 32.21 0.12
CA TYR A 88 13.99 31.26 1.10
C TYR A 88 13.87 31.75 2.54
N ASP A 89 14.10 33.03 2.78
CA ASP A 89 14.03 33.62 4.13
C ASP A 89 12.62 33.56 4.70
N ASN A 90 11.60 33.58 3.84
CA ASN A 90 10.20 33.47 4.25
C ASN A 90 9.78 32.03 4.56
N LEU A 91 10.55 31.01 4.15
CA LEU A 91 10.23 29.59 4.36
C LEU A 91 10.05 29.26 5.84
N PHE A 92 10.83 29.87 6.72
CA PHE A 92 10.78 29.66 8.18
C PHE A 92 9.50 30.18 8.84
N SER A 93 8.76 31.08 8.16
CA SER A 93 7.52 31.68 8.68
C SER A 93 6.26 30.91 8.26
N ILE A 94 6.40 29.91 7.40
CA ILE A 94 5.28 29.22 6.74
C ILE A 94 4.73 28.11 7.66
N PRO A 95 3.40 27.96 7.78
CA PRO A 95 2.80 26.87 8.53
C PRO A 95 3.14 25.51 7.89
N LEU A 96 3.48 24.53 8.73
CA LEU A 96 3.80 23.16 8.34
C LEU A 96 2.68 22.19 8.77
N PRO A 97 2.48 21.06 8.08
CA PRO A 97 3.20 20.63 6.88
C PRO A 97 2.76 21.39 5.61
N VAL A 98 3.66 21.52 4.65
CA VAL A 98 3.43 22.23 3.37
C VAL A 98 4.00 21.43 2.20
N ILE A 99 3.34 21.47 1.04
CA ILE A 99 3.87 20.82 -0.18
C ILE A 99 4.81 21.81 -0.88
N ALA A 100 6.02 21.36 -1.21
CA ALA A 100 7.00 22.13 -1.97
C ALA A 100 7.16 21.57 -3.38
N HIS A 101 7.26 22.47 -4.35
CA HIS A 101 7.61 22.12 -5.72
C HIS A 101 9.12 22.25 -5.92
N VAL A 102 9.76 21.15 -6.32
CA VAL A 102 11.21 21.02 -6.46
C VAL A 102 11.56 20.50 -7.86
N ILE A 103 12.79 20.72 -8.30
CA ILE A 103 13.37 20.09 -9.48
C ILE A 103 14.31 18.99 -9.02
N GLN A 104 14.06 17.78 -9.49
CA GLN A 104 14.86 16.59 -9.18
C GLN A 104 15.18 15.86 -10.48
N ASN A 105 16.46 15.64 -10.76
CA ASN A 105 16.94 15.04 -12.01
C ASN A 105 16.37 15.73 -13.27
N ASN A 106 16.34 17.07 -13.28
CA ASN A 106 15.77 17.91 -14.34
C ASN A 106 14.26 17.71 -14.60
N LEU A 107 13.53 17.09 -13.68
CA LEU A 107 12.09 16.91 -13.77
C LEU A 107 11.37 17.63 -12.60
N PRO A 108 10.19 18.22 -12.85
CA PRO A 108 9.32 18.75 -11.81
C PRO A 108 8.89 17.65 -10.84
N HIS A 109 8.95 17.93 -9.54
CA HIS A 109 8.57 17.00 -8.49
C HIS A 109 7.92 17.72 -7.31
N TYR A 110 7.13 16.99 -6.51
CA TYR A 110 6.53 17.51 -5.28
C TYR A 110 7.02 16.71 -4.09
N VAL A 111 7.28 17.42 -2.99
CA VAL A 111 7.69 16.85 -1.70
C VAL A 111 6.92 17.51 -0.57
N VAL A 112 6.82 16.87 0.59
CA VAL A 112 6.18 17.47 1.78
C VAL A 112 7.24 17.90 2.79
N LEU A 113 7.21 19.16 3.18
CA LEU A 113 8.01 19.71 4.28
C LEU A 113 7.25 19.48 5.59
N TYR A 114 7.84 18.71 6.51
CA TYR A 114 7.24 18.40 7.80
C TYR A 114 7.82 19.22 8.96
N SER A 115 9.12 19.45 8.97
CA SER A 115 9.78 20.34 9.92
C SER A 115 10.98 21.04 9.29
N ILE A 116 11.24 22.27 9.76
CA ILE A 116 12.40 23.07 9.38
C ILE A 116 13.17 23.31 10.67
N HIS A 117 14.39 22.77 10.77
CA HIS A 117 15.31 22.99 11.87
C HIS A 117 16.34 24.06 11.49
N SER A 118 17.28 24.37 12.38
CA SER A 118 18.38 25.32 12.09
C SER A 118 19.39 24.79 11.08
N ASP A 119 19.61 23.47 11.09
CA ASP A 119 20.69 22.84 10.34
C ASP A 119 20.19 22.02 9.14
N TYR A 120 18.92 21.57 9.21
CA TYR A 120 18.32 20.71 8.20
C TYR A 120 16.80 20.91 8.08
N ILE A 121 16.28 20.45 6.95
CA ILE A 121 14.87 20.42 6.60
C ILE A 121 14.44 18.97 6.46
N GLU A 122 13.35 18.62 7.12
CA GLU A 122 12.77 17.29 7.08
C GLU A 122 11.70 17.21 5.99
N VAL A 123 11.96 16.35 5.00
CA VAL A 123 11.21 16.25 3.75
C VAL A 123 10.72 14.83 3.54
N MET A 124 9.42 14.64 3.32
CA MET A 124 8.87 13.39 2.81
C MET A 124 8.92 13.42 1.28
N ASP A 125 9.71 12.54 0.69
CA ASP A 125 9.80 12.38 -0.76
C ASP A 125 8.94 11.18 -1.21
N PRO A 126 7.85 11.40 -1.97
CA PRO A 126 6.97 10.33 -2.41
C PRO A 126 7.61 9.39 -3.44
N ALA A 127 8.68 9.79 -4.15
CA ALA A 127 9.35 8.92 -5.12
C ALA A 127 10.04 7.74 -4.44
N TYR A 128 10.71 7.99 -3.32
CA TYR A 128 11.34 6.94 -2.51
C TYR A 128 10.37 6.37 -1.47
N GLY A 129 9.43 7.20 -1.00
CA GLY A 129 8.54 6.85 0.10
C GLY A 129 9.31 6.81 1.41
N GLU A 130 10.08 7.86 1.70
CA GLU A 130 10.93 7.97 2.89
C GLU A 130 10.95 9.40 3.44
N MET A 131 11.25 9.55 4.73
CA MET A 131 11.61 10.83 5.32
C MET A 131 13.11 11.07 5.14
N GLN A 132 13.45 12.17 4.49
CA GLN A 132 14.82 12.60 4.25
C GLN A 132 15.14 13.86 5.05
N LYS A 133 16.38 13.97 5.48
CA LYS A 133 16.93 15.21 6.04
C LYS A 133 17.82 15.85 4.99
N LEU A 134 17.42 17.03 4.51
CA LEU A 134 18.20 17.81 3.56
C LEU A 134 18.82 18.99 4.28
N THR A 135 20.07 19.29 4.00
CA THR A 135 20.67 20.55 4.44
C THR A 135 19.95 21.74 3.78
N HIS A 136 20.04 22.91 4.40
CA HIS A 136 19.45 24.13 3.86
C HIS A 136 19.91 24.42 2.41
N ASN A 137 21.20 24.20 2.12
CA ASN A 137 21.78 24.43 0.81
C ASN A 137 21.24 23.44 -0.24
N GLU A 138 21.17 22.14 0.09
CA GLU A 138 20.64 21.12 -0.81
C GLU A 138 19.18 21.37 -1.17
N PHE A 139 18.35 21.74 -0.19
CA PHE A 139 16.95 22.07 -0.46
C PHE A 139 16.84 23.34 -1.32
N ARG A 140 17.63 24.38 -1.01
CA ARG A 140 17.62 25.64 -1.75
C ARG A 140 17.95 25.47 -3.23
N GLN A 141 18.87 24.56 -3.57
CA GLN A 141 19.24 24.27 -4.96
C GLN A 141 18.14 23.56 -5.74
N LYS A 142 17.33 22.71 -5.07
CA LYS A 142 16.24 21.96 -5.70
C LYS A 142 14.93 22.75 -5.74
N TRP A 143 14.68 23.63 -4.77
CA TRP A 143 13.39 24.28 -4.59
C TRP A 143 13.14 25.39 -5.62
N THR A 144 11.92 25.40 -6.17
CA THR A 144 11.52 26.37 -7.21
C THR A 144 10.94 27.68 -6.66
N GLY A 145 10.81 27.81 -5.33
CA GLY A 145 10.12 28.93 -4.69
C GLY A 145 8.61 28.77 -4.58
N VAL A 146 8.02 27.71 -5.16
CA VAL A 146 6.57 27.46 -5.13
C VAL A 146 6.22 26.51 -3.99
N LEU A 147 5.21 26.89 -3.20
CA LEU A 147 4.68 26.14 -2.08
C LEU A 147 3.16 26.06 -2.16
N LEU A 148 2.59 24.99 -1.66
CA LEU A 148 1.16 24.80 -1.52
C LEU A 148 0.84 24.54 -0.05
N MET A 149 0.25 25.55 0.59
CA MET A 149 -0.19 25.51 1.98
C MET A 149 -1.58 24.91 2.08
N LEU A 150 -1.78 24.06 3.09
CA LEU A 150 -2.98 23.26 3.30
C LEU A 150 -3.34 23.31 4.78
N LEU A 151 -4.56 23.76 5.08
CA LEU A 151 -5.10 23.77 6.43
C LEU A 151 -6.52 23.21 6.40
N PRO A 152 -6.95 22.41 7.39
CA PRO A 152 -8.33 21.95 7.48
C PRO A 152 -9.29 23.14 7.38
N GLY A 153 -10.19 23.12 6.39
CA GLY A 153 -11.27 24.10 6.26
C GLY A 153 -12.46 23.72 7.14
N ASP A 154 -13.53 24.52 7.07
CA ASP A 154 -14.74 24.25 7.85
C ASP A 154 -15.47 22.96 7.38
N ASP A 155 -15.28 22.56 6.11
CA ASP A 155 -15.82 21.32 5.51
C ASP A 155 -14.91 20.10 5.70
N PHE A 156 -13.78 20.22 6.40
CA PHE A 156 -12.86 19.09 6.60
C PHE A 156 -13.41 18.09 7.62
N THR A 157 -13.53 16.83 7.22
CA THR A 157 -13.92 15.73 8.10
C THR A 157 -12.84 14.67 8.15
N ALA A 158 -12.30 14.41 9.34
CA ALA A 158 -11.39 13.27 9.57
C ALA A 158 -12.14 11.93 9.40
N GLY A 159 -11.43 10.91 8.92
CA GLY A 159 -12.03 9.60 8.64
C GLY A 159 -11.13 8.71 7.80
N THR A 160 -11.60 7.50 7.48
CA THR A 160 -10.91 6.59 6.56
C THR A 160 -11.88 6.14 5.47
N GLU A 161 -11.46 6.32 4.22
CA GLU A 161 -12.13 5.74 3.06
C GLU A 161 -11.39 4.52 2.52
N ARG A 162 -10.25 4.15 3.13
CA ARG A 162 -9.51 2.96 2.72
C ARG A 162 -10.26 1.71 3.16
N ILE A 163 -10.60 0.89 2.18
CA ILE A 163 -11.06 -0.47 2.43
C ILE A 163 -9.84 -1.31 2.84
N SER A 164 -9.88 -1.93 4.01
CA SER A 164 -8.82 -2.81 4.50
C SER A 164 -8.63 -4.01 3.55
N LEU A 165 -7.40 -4.24 3.11
CA LEU A 165 -7.04 -5.36 2.22
C LEU A 165 -7.42 -6.71 2.82
N GLU A 166 -7.26 -6.88 4.14
CA GLU A 166 -7.61 -8.11 4.85
C GLU A 166 -9.09 -8.45 4.73
N LYS A 167 -10.00 -7.49 4.94
CA LYS A 167 -11.44 -7.70 4.77
C LYS A 167 -11.79 -8.05 3.33
N ARG A 168 -11.13 -7.41 2.36
CA ARG A 168 -11.33 -7.73 0.93
C ARG A 168 -10.86 -9.15 0.62
N PHE A 169 -9.68 -9.55 1.11
CA PHE A 169 -9.16 -10.90 0.95
C PHE A 169 -10.06 -11.95 1.62
N LEU A 170 -10.52 -11.69 2.84
CA LEU A 170 -11.43 -12.57 3.55
C LEU A 170 -12.77 -12.71 2.81
N TYR A 171 -13.32 -11.63 2.28
CA TYR A 171 -14.53 -11.65 1.46
C TYR A 171 -14.37 -12.50 0.19
N LEU A 172 -13.16 -12.56 -0.38
CA LEU A 172 -12.86 -13.40 -1.54
C LEU A 172 -12.77 -14.89 -1.18
N LEU A 173 -12.25 -15.22 0.00
CA LEU A 173 -12.08 -16.61 0.45
C LEU A 173 -13.33 -17.22 1.06
N LEU A 174 -14.16 -16.42 1.75
CA LEU A 174 -15.37 -16.88 2.46
C LEU A 174 -16.31 -17.77 1.62
N PRO A 175 -16.57 -17.48 0.32
CA PRO A 175 -17.39 -18.34 -0.54
C PRO A 175 -16.82 -19.76 -0.71
N HIS A 176 -15.51 -19.94 -0.58
CA HIS A 176 -14.80 -21.21 -0.80
C HIS A 176 -14.38 -21.90 0.51
N LYS A 177 -14.95 -21.50 1.67
CA LYS A 177 -14.56 -22.01 3.00
C LYS A 177 -14.60 -23.54 3.13
N SER A 178 -15.58 -24.20 2.50
CA SER A 178 -15.73 -25.66 2.60
C SER A 178 -14.55 -26.38 1.94
N ILE A 179 -14.13 -25.92 0.75
CA ILE A 179 -12.99 -26.50 0.03
C ILE A 179 -11.69 -26.22 0.80
N LEU A 180 -11.54 -25.02 1.37
CA LEU A 180 -10.38 -24.68 2.19
C LEU A 180 -10.26 -25.57 3.43
N ILE A 181 -11.38 -25.86 4.10
CA ILE A 181 -11.40 -26.79 5.24
C ILE A 181 -11.04 -28.22 4.79
N GLN A 182 -11.55 -28.69 3.65
CA GLN A 182 -11.17 -30.01 3.11
C GLN A 182 -9.68 -30.09 2.77
N VAL A 183 -9.12 -29.06 2.15
CA VAL A 183 -7.69 -28.94 1.84
C VAL A 183 -6.86 -28.93 3.12
N LEU A 184 -7.31 -28.20 4.15
CA LEU A 184 -6.65 -28.13 5.45
C LEU A 184 -6.64 -29.50 6.14
N ILE A 185 -7.79 -30.18 6.21
CA ILE A 185 -7.90 -31.52 6.80
C ILE A 185 -7.01 -32.50 6.03
N GLY A 186 -7.06 -32.48 4.69
CA GLY A 186 -6.20 -33.32 3.85
C GLY A 186 -4.71 -33.04 4.07
N ALA A 187 -4.32 -31.78 4.27
CA ALA A 187 -2.94 -31.41 4.60
C ALA A 187 -2.50 -31.99 5.95
N VAL A 188 -3.35 -31.90 6.98
CA VAL A 188 -3.06 -32.47 8.31
C VAL A 188 -2.86 -33.98 8.22
N PHE A 189 -3.76 -34.71 7.55
CA PHE A 189 -3.60 -36.16 7.36
C PHE A 189 -2.36 -36.52 6.56
N TYR A 190 -2.08 -35.78 5.48
CA TYR A 190 -0.85 -35.95 4.70
C TYR A 190 0.41 -35.80 5.56
N THR A 191 0.45 -34.78 6.43
CA THR A 191 1.57 -34.55 7.34
C THR A 191 1.70 -35.67 8.38
N ILE A 192 0.59 -36.13 8.96
CA ILE A 192 0.59 -37.25 9.94
C ILE A 192 1.11 -38.53 9.29
N LEU A 193 0.63 -38.88 8.09
CA LEU A 193 1.13 -40.02 7.34
C LEU A 193 2.62 -39.84 6.97
N GLY A 194 3.04 -38.61 6.66
CA GLY A 194 4.44 -38.27 6.37
C GLY A 194 5.38 -38.60 7.54
N LEU A 195 4.94 -38.33 8.77
CA LEU A 195 5.69 -38.67 9.99
C LEU A 195 5.87 -40.18 10.18
N SER A 196 4.99 -41.01 9.60
CA SER A 196 5.15 -42.48 9.64
C SER A 196 6.44 -42.95 8.99
N SER A 197 7.01 -42.18 8.06
CA SER A 197 8.30 -42.50 7.43
C SER A 197 9.48 -42.50 8.42
N SER A 198 9.50 -41.56 9.35
CA SER A 198 10.52 -41.50 10.41
C SER A 198 10.41 -42.69 11.36
N ILE A 199 9.18 -43.06 11.75
CA ILE A 199 8.93 -44.24 12.62
C ILE A 199 9.33 -45.53 11.91
N PHE A 200 9.02 -45.63 10.61
CA PHE A 200 9.41 -46.78 9.78
C PHE A 200 10.93 -46.97 9.76
N LEU A 201 11.69 -45.89 9.51
CA LEU A 201 13.15 -45.93 9.51
C LEU A 201 13.71 -46.31 10.89
N GLN A 202 13.16 -45.72 11.97
CA GLN A 202 13.55 -46.04 13.34
C GLN A 202 13.41 -47.55 13.60
N LYS A 203 12.25 -48.12 13.27
CA LYS A 203 11.99 -49.54 13.54
C LYS A 203 12.87 -50.48 12.71
N ILE A 204 13.25 -50.07 11.50
CA ILE A 204 14.23 -50.83 10.71
C ILE A 204 15.58 -50.90 11.43
N VAL A 205 16.09 -49.75 11.87
CA VAL A 205 17.42 -49.65 12.51
C VAL A 205 17.44 -50.34 13.87
N ASP A 206 16.42 -50.13 14.68
CA ASP A 206 16.43 -50.55 16.09
C ASP A 206 15.96 -52.00 16.30
N ASN A 207 15.15 -52.56 15.39
CA ASN A 207 14.55 -53.90 15.57
C ASN A 207 14.81 -54.85 14.42
N VAL A 208 14.64 -54.41 13.17
CA VAL A 208 14.74 -55.33 12.02
C VAL A 208 16.20 -55.72 11.75
N LEU A 209 17.12 -54.75 11.74
CA LEU A 209 18.53 -55.01 11.49
C LEU A 209 19.22 -55.83 12.60
N PRO A 210 19.02 -55.55 13.90
CA PRO A 210 19.67 -56.32 14.97
C PRO A 210 19.13 -57.75 15.09
N GLU A 211 17.81 -57.94 14.91
CA GLU A 211 17.17 -59.26 15.04
C GLU A 211 17.23 -60.08 13.73
N GLY A 212 17.61 -59.47 12.60
CA GLY A 212 17.62 -60.12 11.28
C GLY A 212 16.24 -60.57 10.80
N ASN A 213 15.16 -59.98 11.32
CA ASN A 213 13.79 -60.45 11.12
C ASN A 213 13.20 -59.96 9.77
N THR A 214 13.40 -60.76 8.72
CA THR A 214 12.90 -60.45 7.36
C THR A 214 11.37 -60.45 7.24
N ASN A 215 10.67 -61.20 8.09
CA ASN A 215 9.20 -61.18 8.11
C ASN A 215 8.66 -59.83 8.62
N LEU A 216 9.26 -59.28 9.67
CA LEU A 216 8.92 -57.95 10.17
C LEU A 216 9.24 -56.87 9.13
N LEU A 217 10.37 -57.00 8.43
CA LEU A 217 10.74 -56.11 7.32
C LEU A 217 9.69 -56.09 6.22
N ASN A 218 9.29 -57.27 5.73
CA ASN A 218 8.32 -57.41 4.64
C ASN A 218 6.93 -56.87 5.04
N LEU A 219 6.49 -57.15 6.27
CA LEU A 219 5.23 -56.63 6.80
C LEU A 219 5.24 -55.10 6.83
N MET A 220 6.27 -54.50 7.44
CA MET A 220 6.38 -53.06 7.56
C MET A 220 6.56 -52.38 6.20
N GLY A 221 7.34 -52.97 5.30
CA GLY A 221 7.54 -52.46 3.94
C GLY A 221 6.22 -52.43 3.16
N THR A 222 5.40 -53.49 3.27
CA THR A 222 4.07 -53.53 2.65
C THR A 222 3.15 -52.43 3.20
N VAL A 223 3.14 -52.24 4.53
CA VAL A 223 2.37 -51.15 5.16
C VAL A 223 2.85 -49.78 4.67
N MET A 224 4.16 -49.58 4.56
CA MET A 224 4.74 -48.32 4.11
C MET A 224 4.37 -48.00 2.66
N ILE A 225 4.37 -49.00 1.77
CA ILE A 225 3.90 -48.84 0.38
C ILE A 225 2.45 -48.38 0.36
N ILE A 226 1.58 -48.98 1.18
CA ILE A 226 0.16 -48.57 1.29
C ILE A 226 0.04 -47.13 1.78
N ILE A 227 0.82 -46.74 2.81
CA ILE A 227 0.84 -45.37 3.33
C ILE A 227 1.29 -44.38 2.25
N ILE A 228 2.33 -44.69 1.48
CA ILE A 228 2.82 -43.83 0.40
C ILE A 228 1.75 -43.67 -0.70
N LEU A 229 1.08 -44.75 -1.11
CA LEU A 229 -0.01 -44.68 -2.08
C LEU A 229 -1.16 -43.79 -1.58
N LEU A 230 -1.52 -43.90 -0.29
CA LEU A 230 -2.53 -43.04 0.33
C LEU A 230 -2.08 -41.57 0.38
N GLN A 231 -0.82 -41.30 0.71
CA GLN A 231 -0.26 -39.94 0.69
C GLN A 231 -0.33 -39.33 -0.70
N ILE A 232 0.05 -40.08 -1.75
CA ILE A 232 -0.02 -39.62 -3.14
C ILE A 232 -1.46 -39.26 -3.49
N PHE A 233 -2.42 -40.10 -3.15
CA PHE A 233 -3.85 -39.84 -3.41
C PHE A 233 -4.35 -38.57 -2.69
N ILE A 234 -4.10 -38.45 -1.37
CA ILE A 234 -4.52 -37.28 -0.59
C ILE A 234 -3.87 -36.01 -1.15
N ASN A 235 -2.57 -36.06 -1.47
CA ASN A 235 -1.87 -34.91 -2.02
C ASN A 235 -2.42 -34.50 -3.39
N TYR A 236 -2.73 -35.47 -4.25
CA TYR A 236 -3.36 -35.22 -5.55
C TYR A 236 -4.72 -34.53 -5.39
N ALA A 237 -5.60 -35.08 -4.54
CA ALA A 237 -6.92 -34.51 -4.29
C ALA A 237 -6.83 -33.07 -3.73
N LYS A 238 -5.97 -32.87 -2.72
CA LYS A 238 -5.71 -31.54 -2.12
C LYS A 238 -5.21 -30.54 -3.17
N THR A 239 -4.26 -30.95 -4.00
CA THR A 239 -3.67 -30.10 -5.03
C THR A 239 -4.71 -29.71 -6.09
N LEU A 240 -5.52 -30.67 -6.55
CA LEU A 240 -6.57 -30.42 -7.52
C LEU A 240 -7.63 -29.43 -7.00
N LEU A 241 -8.08 -29.61 -5.74
CA LEU A 241 -9.02 -28.70 -5.10
C LEU A 241 -8.44 -27.28 -4.94
N THR A 242 -7.16 -27.20 -4.57
CA THR A 242 -6.45 -25.92 -4.42
C THR A 242 -6.36 -25.17 -5.75
N ILE A 243 -5.95 -25.85 -6.83
CA ILE A 243 -5.83 -25.25 -8.16
C ILE A 243 -7.20 -24.76 -8.67
N LYS A 244 -8.24 -25.60 -8.60
CA LYS A 244 -9.58 -25.22 -9.05
C LYS A 244 -10.11 -24.01 -8.29
N THR A 245 -9.89 -23.96 -6.98
CA THR A 245 -10.32 -22.82 -6.15
C THR A 245 -9.52 -21.57 -6.49
N GLY A 246 -8.20 -21.68 -6.66
CA GLY A 246 -7.35 -20.57 -7.08
C GLY A 246 -7.81 -19.96 -8.40
N GLN A 247 -8.05 -20.79 -9.42
CA GLN A 247 -8.56 -20.35 -10.72
C GLN A 247 -9.91 -19.63 -10.64
N GLN A 248 -10.83 -20.09 -9.79
CA GLN A 248 -12.11 -19.42 -9.60
C GLN A 248 -11.97 -18.05 -8.93
N ILE A 249 -11.08 -17.93 -7.95
CA ILE A 249 -10.77 -16.66 -7.29
C ILE A 249 -10.12 -15.69 -8.27
N ASP A 250 -9.14 -16.14 -9.04
CA ASP A 250 -8.44 -15.34 -10.05
C ASP A 250 -9.42 -14.85 -11.12
N ALA A 251 -10.27 -15.74 -11.66
CA ALA A 251 -11.28 -15.37 -12.64
C ALA A 251 -12.25 -14.31 -12.08
N ARG A 252 -12.68 -14.46 -10.82
CA ARG A 252 -13.58 -13.49 -10.17
C ARG A 252 -12.91 -12.13 -9.97
N LEU A 253 -11.63 -12.11 -9.63
CA LEU A 253 -10.83 -10.89 -9.49
C LEU A 253 -10.67 -10.17 -10.83
N ILE A 254 -10.17 -10.89 -11.84
CA ILE A 254 -9.90 -10.33 -13.17
C ILE A 254 -11.20 -9.83 -13.82
N LEU A 255 -12.26 -10.64 -13.81
CA LEU A 255 -13.56 -10.24 -14.38
C LEU A 255 -14.19 -9.09 -13.58
N GLY A 256 -14.05 -9.08 -12.25
CA GLY A 256 -14.52 -8.00 -11.40
C GLY A 256 -13.81 -6.68 -11.71
N TYR A 257 -12.49 -6.72 -11.85
CA TYR A 257 -11.67 -5.57 -12.26
C TYR A 257 -12.06 -5.09 -13.65
N TYR A 258 -12.12 -5.99 -14.64
CA TYR A 258 -12.45 -5.65 -16.03
C TYR A 258 -13.85 -5.04 -16.15
N LYS A 259 -14.85 -5.61 -15.47
CA LYS A 259 -16.21 -5.08 -15.42
C LYS A 259 -16.29 -3.69 -14.78
N HIS A 260 -15.46 -3.42 -13.78
CA HIS A 260 -15.37 -2.09 -13.19
C HIS A 260 -14.67 -1.11 -14.13
N LEU A 261 -13.53 -1.51 -14.70
CA LEU A 261 -12.74 -0.73 -15.65
C LEU A 261 -13.61 -0.24 -16.81
N LEU A 262 -14.38 -1.12 -17.44
CA LEU A 262 -15.26 -0.78 -18.58
C LEU A 262 -16.40 0.20 -18.24
N LYS A 263 -16.69 0.42 -16.96
CA LYS A 263 -17.72 1.39 -16.51
C LYS A 263 -17.13 2.76 -16.16
N LEU A 264 -15.80 2.90 -16.16
CA LEU A 264 -15.16 4.17 -15.83
C LEU A 264 -15.39 5.19 -16.95
N PRO A 265 -15.51 6.49 -16.62
CA PRO A 265 -15.69 7.53 -17.62
C PRO A 265 -14.44 7.69 -18.50
N GLN A 266 -14.62 8.24 -19.71
CA GLN A 266 -13.54 8.48 -20.68
C GLN A 266 -12.33 9.22 -20.08
N GLN A 267 -12.59 10.19 -19.20
CA GLN A 267 -11.55 10.97 -18.51
C GLN A 267 -10.51 10.10 -17.77
N PHE A 268 -10.92 8.94 -17.25
CA PHE A 268 -10.00 7.99 -16.61
C PHE A 268 -9.00 7.42 -17.62
N PHE A 269 -9.46 7.05 -18.81
CA PHE A 269 -8.63 6.47 -19.87
C PHE A 269 -7.71 7.49 -20.54
N ASP A 270 -8.12 8.76 -20.58
CA ASP A 270 -7.29 9.84 -21.11
C ASP A 270 -6.11 10.15 -20.19
N THR A 271 -6.30 10.00 -18.87
CA THR A 271 -5.33 10.35 -17.82
C THR A 271 -4.37 9.22 -17.44
N MET A 272 -4.75 7.95 -17.60
CA MET A 272 -3.90 6.79 -17.28
C MET A 272 -3.15 6.26 -18.50
N ARG A 273 -1.97 5.66 -18.29
CA ARG A 273 -1.23 4.93 -19.34
C ARG A 273 -1.71 3.48 -19.40
N VAL A 274 -1.69 2.88 -20.59
CA VAL A 274 -2.09 1.46 -20.78
C VAL A 274 -1.27 0.53 -19.89
N GLY A 275 0.04 0.76 -19.76
CA GLY A 275 0.89 -0.01 -18.86
C GLY A 275 0.49 0.09 -17.39
N GLU A 276 0.07 1.27 -16.92
CA GLU A 276 -0.39 1.49 -15.54
C GLU A 276 -1.72 0.78 -15.24
N ILE A 277 -2.58 0.62 -16.26
CA ILE A 277 -3.86 -0.11 -16.14
C ILE A 277 -3.63 -1.62 -16.09
N ILE A 278 -2.69 -2.14 -16.89
CA ILE A 278 -2.42 -3.59 -16.99
C ILE A 278 -1.61 -4.09 -15.79
N SER A 279 -0.76 -3.26 -15.18
CA SER A 279 0.08 -3.65 -14.04
C SER A 279 -0.67 -3.76 -12.70
N ARG A 280 -1.96 -3.38 -12.65
CA ARG A 280 -2.81 -3.36 -11.44
C ARG A 280 -3.77 -4.54 -11.40
#